data_AF-A0A931H850-F1
#
_entry.id   AF-A0A931H850-F1
#
_cell.length_a   1.000
_cell.length_b   1.000
_cell.length_c   1.000
_cell.angle_alpha   90.00
_cell.angle_beta   90.00
_cell.angle_gamma   90.00
#
_symmetry.space_group_name_H-M   'P 1'
#
loop_
_entity.id
_entity.type
_entity.pdbx_description
1 polymer ?
#
loop_
_entity_poly.entity_id
_entity_poly.type
_entity_poly.pdbx_seq_one_letter_code
_entity_poly.pdbx_strand_id
1 'polypeptide(L)'
;MLDKTLHEWGGHEDLWIFGYGSLIWRPDFDFAERRPAKVHGWHRALKMWSRINRGTPERPGLVFGMLSGGSCQGMVFRIPRQHGAEVLSKLWAREMALAVYDPRWLTCHTPHGPVQALAFTLSRKSPSHTGTLTEEEYRHIFEKSTGIYGTTFEYAHRTFEELQRHNIRDRGLEKLLRLLRR
;
A
#
# COMPACT_ATOMS: atom_id res chain seq x y z
N MET A 1 -19.06 -2.94 -3.01
CA MET A 1 -17.81 -3.55 -2.51
C MET A 1 -17.55 -3.20 -1.05
N LEU A 2 -17.71 -1.92 -0.64
CA LEU A 2 -17.62 -1.51 0.76
C LEU A 2 -18.56 -2.31 1.68
N ASP A 3 -19.86 -2.38 1.34
CA ASP A 3 -20.85 -3.12 2.15
C ASP A 3 -20.48 -4.59 2.30
N LYS A 4 -19.91 -5.20 1.25
CA LYS A 4 -19.42 -6.58 1.29
C LYS A 4 -18.27 -6.70 2.29
N THR A 5 -17.29 -5.80 2.25
CA THR A 5 -16.16 -5.85 3.19
C THR A 5 -16.58 -5.54 4.62
N LEU A 6 -17.52 -4.61 4.83
CA LEU A 6 -18.12 -4.38 6.16
C LEU A 6 -18.85 -5.63 6.66
N HIS A 7 -19.59 -6.32 5.79
CA HIS A 7 -20.27 -7.56 6.12
C HIS A 7 -19.29 -8.70 6.43
N GLU A 8 -18.21 -8.85 5.65
CA GLU A 8 -17.14 -9.83 5.89
C GLU A 8 -16.39 -9.57 7.20
N TRP A 9 -16.20 -8.30 7.59
CA TRP A 9 -15.64 -7.94 8.90
C TRP A 9 -16.59 -8.29 10.05
N GLY A 10 -17.91 -8.18 9.84
CA GLY A 10 -18.95 -8.51 10.81
C GLY A 10 -19.08 -7.54 11.99
N GLY A 11 -18.05 -6.74 12.31
CA GLY A 11 -18.11 -5.72 13.36
C GLY A 11 -18.17 -6.27 14.79
N HIS A 12 -17.87 -7.56 14.99
CA HIS A 12 -17.88 -8.19 16.32
C HIS A 12 -16.55 -8.06 17.06
N GLU A 13 -15.44 -7.95 16.31
CA GLU A 13 -14.08 -7.79 16.85
C GLU A 13 -13.42 -6.49 16.35
N ASP A 14 -12.25 -6.18 16.90
CA ASP A 14 -11.44 -5.06 16.44
C ASP A 14 -11.07 -5.21 14.96
N LEU A 15 -11.06 -4.09 14.25
CA LEU A 15 -10.66 -4.05 12.85
C LEU A 15 -9.14 -4.00 12.76
N TRP A 16 -8.57 -4.82 11.89
CA TRP A 16 -7.15 -4.75 11.55
C TRP A 16 -6.94 -4.32 10.11
N ILE A 17 -6.04 -3.37 9.90
CA ILE A 17 -5.63 -2.89 8.57
C ILE A 17 -4.16 -3.22 8.34
N PHE A 18 -3.83 -3.83 7.20
CA PHE A 18 -2.44 -4.07 6.79
C PHE A 18 -1.94 -2.93 5.88
N GLY A 19 -0.96 -2.19 6.38
CA GLY A 19 -0.25 -1.15 5.66
C GLY A 19 1.05 -1.69 5.06
N TYR A 20 1.16 -1.62 3.73
CA TYR A 20 2.41 -1.90 3.02
C TYR A 20 2.99 -0.68 2.31
N GLY A 21 2.27 0.43 2.13
CA GLY A 21 2.77 1.61 1.40
C GLY A 21 2.66 2.88 2.24
N SER A 22 1.96 3.88 1.69
CA SER A 22 1.64 5.14 2.37
C SER A 22 1.09 4.95 3.79
N LEU A 23 0.27 3.92 4.02
CA LEU A 23 -0.33 3.63 5.32
C LEU A 23 0.69 3.41 6.44
N ILE A 24 1.93 3.02 6.13
CA ILE A 24 2.99 2.83 7.14
C ILE A 24 3.32 4.17 7.83
N TRP A 25 3.33 5.27 7.07
CA TRP A 25 3.79 6.59 7.53
C TRP A 25 2.74 7.69 7.46
N ARG A 26 1.59 7.41 6.85
CA ARG A 26 0.40 8.26 6.79
C ARG A 26 -0.84 7.37 6.81
N PRO A 27 -1.22 6.83 7.99
CA PRO A 27 -2.43 6.02 8.14
C PRO A 27 -3.70 6.87 7.96
N ASP A 28 -3.70 8.13 8.40
CA ASP A 28 -4.87 9.04 8.40
C ASP A 28 -6.09 8.48 9.15
N PHE A 29 -5.85 7.66 10.18
CA PHE A 29 -6.84 7.19 11.13
C PHE A 29 -6.17 6.90 12.48
N ASP A 30 -6.96 6.96 13.55
CA ASP A 30 -6.53 6.58 14.89
C ASP A 30 -6.51 5.06 15.02
N PHE A 31 -5.52 4.54 15.75
CA PHE A 31 -5.36 3.13 16.03
C PHE A 31 -4.92 2.94 17.48
N ALA A 32 -5.43 1.89 18.13
CA ALA A 32 -5.03 1.54 19.49
C ALA A 32 -3.66 0.84 19.52
N GLU A 33 -3.25 0.25 18.40
CA GLU A 33 -2.03 -0.53 18.33
C GLU A 33 -1.46 -0.62 16.92
N ARG A 34 -0.13 -0.68 16.82
CA ARG A 34 0.61 -0.92 15.58
C ARG A 34 1.67 -2.00 15.80
N ARG A 35 1.71 -3.01 14.93
CA ARG A 35 2.69 -4.12 14.99
C ARG A 35 3.35 -4.37 13.64
N PRO A 36 4.63 -4.81 13.61
CA PRO A 36 5.20 -5.35 12.39
C PRO A 36 4.47 -6.64 12.00
N ALA A 37 4.29 -6.85 10.70
CA ALA A 37 3.61 -8.01 10.17
C ALA A 37 4.20 -8.49 8.84
N LYS A 38 4.03 -9.78 8.58
CA LYS A 38 4.38 -10.41 7.30
C LYS A 38 3.18 -11.13 6.71
N VAL A 39 2.93 -10.90 5.43
CA VAL A 39 1.95 -11.65 4.63
C VAL A 39 2.68 -12.51 3.60
N HIS A 40 2.18 -13.73 3.38
CA HIS A 40 2.70 -14.67 2.38
C HIS A 40 1.80 -14.68 1.14
N GLY A 41 2.38 -15.00 -0.02
CA GLY A 41 1.66 -15.04 -1.29
C GLY A 41 1.44 -13.66 -1.92
N TRP A 42 2.08 -12.62 -1.37
CA TRP A 42 1.95 -11.23 -1.81
C TRP A 42 3.28 -10.50 -1.70
N HIS A 43 3.56 -9.55 -2.58
CA HIS A 43 4.72 -8.66 -2.47
C HIS A 43 4.34 -7.23 -2.84
N ARG A 44 5.04 -6.28 -2.23
CA ARG A 44 4.96 -4.86 -2.58
C ARG A 44 5.66 -4.64 -3.93
N ALA A 45 5.04 -3.85 -4.80
CA ALA A 45 5.64 -3.40 -6.05
C ALA A 45 5.23 -1.97 -6.38
N LEU A 46 6.18 -1.12 -6.76
CA LEU A 46 5.92 0.23 -7.29
C LEU A 46 5.46 0.13 -8.76
N LYS A 47 4.33 -0.54 -8.97
CA LYS A 47 3.84 -0.99 -10.30
C LYS A 47 2.37 -0.68 -10.53
N MET A 48 1.88 0.39 -9.92
CA MET A 48 0.52 0.87 -10.13
C MET A 48 0.54 2.30 -10.68
N TRP A 49 -0.08 2.50 -11.84
CA TRP A 49 -0.20 3.82 -12.45
C TRP A 49 -0.97 4.78 -11.53
N SER A 50 -0.42 5.98 -11.34
CA SER A 50 -1.04 7.08 -10.59
C SER A 50 -1.23 8.29 -11.49
N ARG A 51 -2.48 8.61 -11.81
CA ARG A 51 -2.84 9.72 -12.70
C ARG A 51 -3.35 10.97 -11.95
N ILE A 52 -3.31 10.94 -10.62
CA ILE A 52 -3.79 12.04 -9.77
C ILE A 52 -2.80 12.29 -8.62
N ASN A 53 -2.53 11.25 -7.81
CA ASN A 53 -1.78 11.42 -6.57
C ASN A 53 -0.29 11.72 -6.79
N ARG A 54 0.34 11.01 -7.74
CA ARG A 54 1.79 11.06 -8.01
C ARG A 54 2.15 11.35 -9.47
N GLY A 55 1.14 11.71 -10.27
CA GLY A 55 1.25 12.09 -11.67
C GLY A 55 -0.06 12.69 -12.16
N THR A 56 -0.15 12.93 -13.46
CA THR A 56 -1.36 13.41 -14.16
C THR A 56 -1.81 12.37 -15.19
N PRO A 57 -2.97 12.53 -15.85
CA PRO A 57 -3.35 11.67 -16.97
C PRO A 57 -2.32 11.64 -18.11
N GLU A 58 -1.69 12.78 -18.40
CA GLU A 58 -0.70 12.95 -19.48
C GLU A 58 0.70 12.47 -19.07
N ARG A 59 1.04 12.63 -17.78
CA ARG A 59 2.32 12.20 -17.20
C ARG A 59 2.06 11.34 -15.96
N PRO A 60 1.67 10.07 -16.13
CA PRO A 60 1.35 9.21 -15.01
C PRO A 60 2.59 8.95 -14.15
N GLY A 61 2.37 8.94 -12.85
CA GLY A 61 3.34 8.51 -11.85
C GLY A 61 3.10 7.07 -11.43
N LEU A 62 3.78 6.66 -10.36
CA LEU A 62 3.63 5.34 -9.77
C LEU A 62 3.29 5.40 -8.28
N VAL A 63 2.49 4.44 -7.85
CA VAL A 63 2.25 4.14 -6.44
C VAL A 63 2.40 2.63 -6.20
N PHE A 64 2.47 2.23 -4.93
CA PHE A 64 2.66 0.84 -4.55
C PHE A 64 1.37 0.05 -4.68
N GLY A 65 1.41 -1.04 -5.43
CA GLY A 65 0.41 -2.11 -5.38
C GLY A 65 0.96 -3.31 -4.63
N MET A 66 0.06 -4.12 -4.06
CA MET A 66 0.40 -5.43 -3.53
C MET A 66 -0.03 -6.51 -4.52
N LEU A 67 0.95 -7.15 -5.17
CA LEU A 67 0.77 -8.12 -6.24
C LEU A 67 0.93 -9.55 -5.72
N SER A 68 0.29 -10.52 -6.36
CA SER A 68 0.41 -11.94 -5.99
C SER A 68 1.84 -12.48 -6.16
N GLY A 69 2.23 -13.39 -5.26
CA GLY A 69 3.53 -14.05 -5.18
C GLY A 69 4.46 -13.48 -4.11
N GLY A 70 5.36 -14.30 -3.58
CA GLY A 70 6.40 -13.88 -2.62
C GLY A 70 5.90 -13.67 -1.18
N SER A 71 6.45 -12.66 -0.51
CA SER A 71 6.01 -12.22 0.82
C SER A 71 6.21 -10.71 0.98
N CYS A 72 5.36 -10.06 1.77
CA CYS A 72 5.44 -8.64 2.02
C CYS A 72 5.54 -8.40 3.53
N GLN A 73 6.54 -7.64 3.95
CA GLN A 73 6.62 -7.10 5.31
C GLN A 73 6.03 -5.70 5.33
N GLY A 74 5.21 -5.42 6.34
CA GLY A 74 4.55 -4.14 6.54
C GLY A 74 4.15 -3.99 8.01
N MET A 75 3.12 -3.18 8.24
CA MET A 75 2.56 -2.95 9.57
C MET A 75 1.09 -3.35 9.59
N VAL A 76 0.62 -3.89 10.70
CA VAL A 76 -0.82 -3.98 11.00
C VAL A 76 -1.19 -2.94 12.03
N PHE A 77 -2.39 -2.37 11.88
CA PHE A 77 -2.97 -1.38 12.78
C PHE A 77 -4.27 -1.94 13.34
N ARG A 78 -4.43 -1.92 14.67
CA ARG A 78 -5.67 -2.32 15.35
C ARG A 78 -6.52 -1.11 15.63
N ILE A 79 -7.75 -1.13 15.14
CA ILE A 79 -8.76 -0.11 15.37
C ILE A 79 -9.80 -0.72 16.32
N PRO A 80 -10.09 -0.07 17.47
CA PRO A 80 -11.13 -0.54 18.37
C PRO A 80 -12.45 -0.73 17.62
N ARG A 81 -13.16 -1.84 17.87
CA ARG A 81 -14.42 -2.22 17.22
C ARG A 81 -15.39 -1.05 17.03
N GLN A 82 -15.56 -0.24 18.07
CA GLN A 82 -16.48 0.90 18.07
C GLN A 82 -16.19 1.98 17.01
N HIS A 83 -14.94 2.08 16.54
CA HIS A 83 -14.50 3.00 15.49
C HIS A 83 -14.30 2.32 14.14
N GLY A 84 -14.37 0.97 14.08
CA GLY A 84 -13.99 0.19 12.90
C GLY A 84 -14.79 0.55 11.65
N ALA A 85 -16.13 0.68 11.75
CA ALA A 85 -16.98 0.99 10.60
C ALA A 85 -16.68 2.38 10.00
N GLU A 86 -16.46 3.38 10.86
CA GLU A 86 -16.13 4.74 10.47
C GLU A 86 -14.76 4.81 9.79
N VAL A 87 -13.74 4.20 10.43
CA VAL A 87 -12.38 4.17 9.89
C VAL A 87 -12.34 3.41 8.56
N LEU A 88 -13.03 2.28 8.46
CA LEU A 88 -13.09 1.51 7.22
C LEU A 88 -13.74 2.33 6.10
N SER A 89 -14.83 3.04 6.38
CA SER A 89 -15.50 3.90 5.39
C SER A 89 -14.61 5.05 4.91
N LYS A 90 -13.91 5.73 5.83
CA LYS A 90 -12.96 6.81 5.50
C LYS A 90 -11.77 6.29 4.70
N LEU A 91 -11.20 5.15 5.12
CA LEU A 91 -10.10 4.50 4.41
C LEU A 91 -10.54 4.05 3.01
N TRP A 92 -11.78 3.57 2.87
CA TRP A 92 -12.35 3.20 1.59
C TRP A 92 -12.40 4.38 0.63
N ALA A 93 -12.88 5.55 1.09
CA ALA A 93 -12.93 6.76 0.28
C ALA A 93 -11.53 7.19 -0.19
N ARG A 94 -10.50 6.97 0.62
CA ARG A 94 -9.10 7.27 0.28
C ARG A 94 -8.51 6.29 -0.74
N GLU A 95 -8.60 4.98 -0.49
CA GLU A 95 -7.89 3.96 -1.26
C GLU A 95 -8.68 3.52 -2.51
N MET A 96 -10.01 3.55 -2.45
CA MET A 96 -10.92 3.08 -3.51
C MET A 96 -11.52 4.21 -4.34
N ALA A 97 -11.04 5.45 -4.22
CA ALA A 97 -11.53 6.60 -5.00
C ALA A 97 -11.54 6.35 -6.52
N LEU A 98 -10.57 5.58 -7.02
CA LEU A 98 -10.47 5.18 -8.43
C LEU A 98 -10.83 3.70 -8.65
N ALA A 99 -11.32 3.00 -7.62
CA ALA A 99 -11.68 1.58 -7.60
C ALA A 99 -10.60 0.63 -8.18
N VAL A 100 -9.32 0.98 -8.00
CA VAL A 100 -8.20 0.26 -8.62
C VAL A 100 -7.75 -0.97 -7.84
N TYR A 101 -7.97 -0.97 -6.52
CA TYR A 101 -7.56 -2.07 -5.66
C TYR A 101 -8.65 -3.11 -5.47
N ASP A 102 -8.21 -4.34 -5.21
CA ASP A 102 -9.01 -5.46 -4.76
C ASP A 102 -8.81 -5.64 -3.23
N PRO A 103 -9.78 -5.26 -2.39
CA PRO A 103 -9.69 -5.45 -0.94
C PRO A 103 -9.72 -6.94 -0.60
N ARG A 104 -8.83 -7.37 0.30
CA ARG A 104 -8.71 -8.76 0.75
C ARG A 104 -8.40 -8.85 2.24
N TRP A 105 -9.07 -9.76 2.93
CA TRP A 105 -8.69 -10.20 4.26
C TRP A 105 -7.53 -11.18 4.17
N LEU A 106 -6.40 -10.83 4.78
CA LEU A 106 -5.18 -11.62 4.74
C LEU A 106 -4.75 -12.00 6.15
N THR A 107 -4.28 -13.25 6.29
CA THR A 107 -3.55 -13.69 7.47
C THR A 107 -2.21 -12.97 7.55
N CYS A 108 -2.07 -12.08 8.52
CA CYS A 108 -0.86 -11.32 8.80
C CYS A 108 -0.14 -11.95 10.00
N HIS A 109 1.07 -12.47 9.78
CA HIS A 109 1.88 -13.05 10.85
C HIS A 109 2.58 -11.93 11.62
N THR A 110 2.32 -11.84 12.92
CA THR A 110 2.92 -10.84 13.82
C THR A 110 3.71 -11.53 14.93
N PRO A 111 4.59 -10.82 15.66
CA PRO A 111 5.27 -11.37 16.84
C PRO A 111 4.32 -11.89 17.93
N HIS A 112 3.08 -11.41 17.97
CA HIS A 112 2.07 -11.80 18.98
C HIS A 112 1.06 -12.83 18.43
N GLY A 113 1.38 -13.47 17.31
CA GLY A 113 0.51 -14.40 16.61
C GLY A 113 -0.16 -13.81 15.35
N PRO A 114 -0.84 -14.66 14.56
CA PRO A 114 -1.50 -14.22 13.34
C PRO A 114 -2.74 -13.37 13.64
N VAL A 115 -3.01 -12.38 12.80
CA VAL A 115 -4.26 -11.60 12.79
C VAL A 115 -4.85 -11.57 11.39
N GLN A 116 -6.18 -11.53 11.27
CA GLN A 116 -6.85 -11.25 10.00
C GLN A 116 -6.91 -9.74 9.78
N ALA A 117 -6.30 -9.24 8.72
CA ALA A 117 -6.29 -7.81 8.43
C ALA A 117 -6.72 -7.51 6.99
N LEU A 118 -7.42 -6.40 6.80
CA LEU A 118 -7.80 -5.90 5.49
C LEU A 118 -6.57 -5.30 4.81
N ALA A 119 -6.30 -5.74 3.58
CA ALA A 119 -5.27 -5.21 2.72
C ALA A 119 -5.84 -4.84 1.35
N PHE A 120 -5.33 -3.77 0.76
CA PHE A 120 -5.69 -3.35 -0.60
C PHE A 120 -4.71 -3.98 -1.59
N THR A 121 -5.15 -4.98 -2.35
CA THR A 121 -4.30 -5.70 -3.32
C THR A 121 -4.49 -5.15 -4.72
N LEU A 122 -3.58 -5.44 -5.64
CA LEU A 122 -3.71 -5.08 -7.04
C LEU A 122 -3.69 -6.36 -7.89
N SER A 123 -4.78 -6.62 -8.62
CA SER A 123 -4.79 -7.69 -9.62
C SER A 123 -3.77 -7.41 -10.73
N ARG A 124 -3.05 -8.44 -11.15
CA ARG A 124 -2.14 -8.36 -12.33
C ARG A 124 -2.90 -8.09 -13.63
N LYS A 125 -4.21 -8.33 -13.66
CA LYS A 125 -5.11 -8.02 -14.77
C LYS A 125 -5.69 -6.60 -14.69
N SER A 126 -5.39 -5.84 -13.63
CA SER A 126 -5.87 -4.47 -13.49
C SER A 126 -5.33 -3.60 -14.62
N PRO A 127 -6.14 -2.73 -15.24
CA PRO A 127 -5.65 -1.76 -16.23
C PRO A 127 -4.68 -0.73 -15.63
N SER A 128 -4.63 -0.63 -14.30
CA SER A 128 -3.67 0.24 -13.60
C SER A 128 -2.36 -0.46 -13.26
N HIS A 129 -2.24 -1.78 -13.47
CA HIS A 129 -0.97 -2.47 -13.33
C HIS A 129 -0.06 -2.09 -14.50
N THR A 130 1.19 -1.74 -14.22
CA THR A 130 2.13 -1.22 -15.23
C THR A 130 2.70 -2.30 -16.15
N GLY A 131 2.61 -3.58 -15.75
CA GLY A 131 3.38 -4.65 -16.39
C GLY A 131 4.87 -4.57 -16.03
N THR A 132 5.72 -4.67 -17.04
CA THR A 132 7.18 -4.55 -16.88
C THR A 132 7.59 -3.18 -17.41
N LEU A 133 8.31 -2.42 -16.57
CA LEU A 133 8.92 -1.16 -16.94
C LEU A 133 10.44 -1.33 -16.98
N THR A 134 11.11 -0.68 -17.93
CA THR A 134 12.58 -0.62 -18.02
C THR A 134 13.16 0.32 -16.97
N GLU A 135 14.47 0.24 -16.74
CA GLU A 135 15.15 1.13 -15.78
C GLU A 135 15.11 2.60 -16.25
N GLU A 136 15.13 2.84 -17.56
CA GLU A 136 14.96 4.17 -18.17
C GLU A 136 13.55 4.72 -17.92
N GLU A 137 12.51 3.90 -18.04
CA GLU A 137 11.14 4.32 -17.75
C GLU A 137 10.96 4.70 -16.27
N TYR A 138 11.50 3.90 -15.34
CA TYR A 138 11.50 4.26 -13.92
C TYR A 138 12.23 5.57 -13.66
N ARG A 139 13.40 5.77 -14.27
CA ARG A 139 14.17 7.01 -14.15
C ARG A 139 13.35 8.20 -14.65
N HIS A 140 12.77 8.09 -15.84
CA HIS A 140 11.96 9.15 -16.42
C HIS A 140 10.77 9.50 -15.52
N ILE A 141 10.06 8.50 -15.00
CA ILE A 141 8.93 8.70 -14.08
C ILE A 141 9.38 9.38 -12.79
N PHE A 142 10.50 8.97 -12.20
CA PHE A 142 11.01 9.58 -10.98
C PHE A 142 11.43 11.04 -11.19
N GLU A 143 11.93 11.39 -12.37
CA GLU A 143 12.35 12.76 -12.70
C GLU A 143 11.19 13.67 -13.13
N LYS A 144 10.12 13.13 -13.73
CA LYS A 144 9.11 13.93 -14.45
C LYS A 144 7.69 13.85 -13.89
N SER A 145 7.33 12.80 -13.15
CA SER A 145 5.94 12.60 -12.71
C SER A 145 5.66 13.24 -11.35
N THR A 146 4.74 14.20 -11.36
CA THR A 146 4.26 14.93 -10.17
C THR A 146 2.74 14.96 -10.17
N GLY A 147 2.14 14.66 -9.02
CA GLY A 147 0.70 14.76 -8.81
C GLY A 147 0.37 15.66 -7.62
N ILE A 148 -0.90 15.66 -7.20
CA ILE A 148 -1.40 16.55 -6.13
C ILE A 148 -0.73 16.32 -4.77
N TYR A 149 -0.09 15.17 -4.55
CA TYR A 149 0.63 14.85 -3.31
C TYR A 149 2.15 14.87 -3.47
N GLY A 150 2.67 15.41 -4.58
CA GLY A 150 4.11 15.47 -4.90
C GLY A 150 4.53 14.42 -5.92
N THR A 151 5.83 14.19 -6.00
CA THR A 151 6.43 13.32 -7.02
C THR A 151 6.31 11.83 -6.69
N THR A 152 6.46 10.99 -7.72
CA THR A 152 6.63 9.54 -7.52
C THR A 152 7.92 9.22 -6.75
N PHE A 153 8.99 9.97 -6.99
CA PHE A 153 10.26 9.77 -6.30
C PHE A 153 10.15 10.02 -4.79
N GLU A 154 9.61 11.17 -4.37
CA GLU A 154 9.42 11.50 -2.96
C GLU A 154 8.55 10.45 -2.25
N TYR A 155 7.52 9.95 -2.94
CA TYR A 155 6.67 8.88 -2.44
C TYR A 155 7.44 7.58 -2.18
N ALA A 156 8.23 7.15 -3.16
CA ALA A 156 9.06 5.96 -3.08
C ALA A 156 10.15 6.11 -2.00
N HIS A 157 10.82 7.26 -1.96
CA HIS A 157 11.87 7.56 -0.99
C HIS A 157 11.34 7.61 0.45
N ARG A 158 10.25 8.34 0.69
CA ARG A 158 9.63 8.39 2.03
C ARG A 158 9.17 7.02 2.52
N THR A 159 8.61 6.21 1.62
CA THR A 159 8.24 4.83 1.96
C THR A 159 9.48 4.00 2.28
N PHE A 160 10.57 4.15 1.53
CA PHE A 160 11.82 3.46 1.80
C PHE A 160 12.40 3.81 3.18
N GLU A 161 12.47 5.08 3.54
CA GLU A 161 12.96 5.52 4.86
C GLU A 161 12.14 4.92 6.00
N GLU A 162 10.82 4.90 5.85
CA GLU A 162 9.90 4.38 6.86
C GLU A 162 9.99 2.87 7.00
N LEU A 163 10.21 2.15 5.89
CA LEU A 163 10.53 0.72 5.94
C LEU A 163 11.84 0.48 6.69
N GLN A 164 12.88 1.28 6.44
CA GLN A 164 14.15 1.16 7.17
C GLN A 164 13.99 1.44 8.66
N ARG A 165 13.23 2.48 9.06
CA ARG A 165 12.90 2.78 10.47
C ARG A 165 12.21 1.61 11.17
N HIS A 166 11.47 0.81 10.42
CA HIS A 166 10.81 -0.40 10.90
C HIS A 166 11.63 -1.69 10.71
N ASN A 167 12.91 -1.60 10.38
CA ASN A 167 13.81 -2.73 10.10
C ASN A 167 13.29 -3.66 8.98
N ILE A 168 12.52 -3.12 8.05
CA ILE A 168 12.02 -3.83 6.87
C ILE A 168 12.93 -3.54 5.69
N ARG A 169 13.57 -4.58 5.16
CA ARG A 169 14.47 -4.47 4.01
C ARG A 169 13.76 -4.80 2.71
N ASP A 170 13.51 -3.78 1.88
CA ASP A 170 12.89 -3.93 0.57
C ASP A 170 13.93 -3.82 -0.55
N ARG A 171 14.47 -4.96 -0.99
CA ARG A 171 15.52 -5.01 -2.03
C ARG A 171 15.06 -4.48 -3.38
N GLY A 172 13.77 -4.63 -3.69
CA GLY A 172 13.20 -4.15 -4.95
C GLY A 172 13.19 -2.62 -4.98
N LEU A 173 12.71 -2.00 -3.90
CA LEU A 173 12.71 -0.56 -3.75
C LEU A 173 14.14 0.01 -3.63
N GLU A 174 15.04 -0.66 -2.91
CA GLU A 174 16.47 -0.29 -2.86
C GLU A 174 17.06 -0.21 -4.28
N LYS A 175 16.81 -1.20 -5.13
CA LYS A 175 17.31 -1.23 -6.51
C LYS A 175 16.76 -0.06 -7.31
N LEU A 176 15.45 0.20 -7.23
CA LEU A 176 14.81 1.30 -7.96
C LEU A 176 15.36 2.67 -7.55
N LEU A 177 15.51 2.94 -6.25
CA LEU A 177 16.00 4.23 -5.78
C LEU A 177 17.48 4.47 -6.11
N ARG A 178 18.27 3.41 -6.33
CA ARG A 178 19.66 3.56 -6.83
C ARG A 178 19.73 4.04 -8.26
N LEU A 179 18.68 3.92 -9.07
CA LEU A 179 18.69 4.39 -10.45
C LEU A 179 19.01 5.90 -10.52
N LEU A 180 18.60 6.70 -9.52
CA LEU A 180 18.87 8.14 -9.48
C LEU A 180 20.19 8.53 -8.80
N ARG A 181 20.85 7.60 -8.12
CA ARG A 181 22.16 7.86 -7.50
C ARG A 181 23.24 7.61 -8.55
N ARG A 182 23.65 8.67 -9.25
CA ARG A 182 24.88 8.67 -10.05
C ARG A 182 26.09 8.82 -9.14
#